data_AF-A0A7S2WW21-F1
#
_entry.id   AF-A0A7S2WW21-F1
#
_cell.length_a   1.000
_cell.length_b   1.000
_cell.length_c   1.000
_cell.angle_alpha   90.00
_cell.angle_beta   90.00
_cell.angle_gamma   90.00
#
_symmetry.space_group_name_H-M   'P 1'
#
loop_
_entity.id
_entity.type
_entity.pdbx_description
1 polymer ?
#
loop_
_entity_poly.entity_id
_entity_poly.type
_entity_poly.pdbx_seq_one_letter_code
_entity_poly.pdbx_strand_id
1 'polypeptide(L)'
;HSLSAVQIFFRHPYKRLISCYFDKFTKGNHWYSVRLIGEQREISFDEFVDIITSPKNTNHNMHWRPQVVFCQFQLYSDLFSFVGNFENLESHARLLLKSTDLWESFGSHGWGPNNESMFQKNQASHKTSSS
;
A
#
# COMPACT_ATOMS: atom_id res chain seq x y z
N HIS A 1 4.63 -28.24 -12.65
CA HIS A 1 5.56 -27.09 -12.63
C HIS A 1 4.76 -25.83 -12.44
N SER A 2 4.67 -25.34 -11.19
CA SER A 2 3.97 -24.08 -10.89
C SER A 2 4.90 -22.94 -11.28
N LEU A 3 4.57 -22.22 -12.35
CA LEU A 3 5.13 -20.88 -12.54
C LEU A 3 4.78 -20.11 -11.27
N SER A 4 5.79 -19.51 -10.63
CA SER A 4 5.62 -18.61 -9.50
C SER A 4 4.59 -17.55 -9.87
N ALA A 5 3.36 -17.77 -9.43
CA ALA A 5 2.24 -16.90 -9.72
C ALA A 5 2.53 -15.56 -9.03
N VAL A 6 2.63 -14.48 -9.80
CA VAL A 6 2.81 -13.14 -9.24
C VAL A 6 1.42 -12.61 -8.88
N GLN A 7 1.26 -12.11 -7.67
CA GLN A 7 0.03 -11.48 -7.19
C GLN A 7 0.32 -10.08 -6.67
N ILE A 8 -0.65 -9.18 -6.85
CA ILE A 8 -0.50 -7.79 -6.45
C ILE A 8 -1.82 -7.23 -5.93
N PHE A 9 -1.74 -6.28 -5.00
CA PHE A 9 -2.86 -5.43 -4.59
C PHE A 9 -2.54 -3.97 -4.90
N PHE A 10 -3.44 -3.31 -5.64
CA PHE A 10 -3.40 -1.86 -5.81
C PHE A 10 -4.35 -1.20 -4.82
N ARG A 11 -3.96 -0.01 -4.35
CA ARG A 11 -4.79 0.87 -3.53
C ARG A 11 -5.11 2.13 -4.33
N HIS A 12 -6.24 2.75 -4.07
CA HIS A 12 -6.60 4.02 -4.71
C HIS A 12 -5.47 5.05 -4.54
N PRO A 13 -4.95 5.66 -5.63
CA PRO A 13 -3.77 6.52 -5.59
C PRO A 13 -3.86 7.65 -4.56
N TYR A 14 -5.02 8.34 -4.50
CA TYR A 14 -5.27 9.41 -3.54
C TYR A 14 -5.21 8.94 -2.07
N LYS A 15 -5.85 7.80 -1.74
CA LYS A 15 -5.84 7.24 -0.38
C LYS A 15 -4.43 6.81 0.03
N ARG A 16 -3.66 6.26 -0.90
CA ARG A 16 -2.25 5.91 -0.68
C ARG A 16 -1.38 7.15 -0.43
N LEU A 17 -1.56 8.22 -1.20
CA LEU A 17 -0.81 9.47 -1.03
C LEU A 17 -1.11 10.13 0.32
N ILE A 18 -2.38 10.25 0.70
CA ILE A 18 -2.75 10.80 2.01
C ILE A 18 -2.20 9.93 3.15
N SER A 19 -2.33 8.61 3.04
CA SER A 19 -1.77 7.69 4.02
C SER A 19 -0.25 7.87 4.14
N CYS A 20 0.45 8.07 3.02
CA CYS A 20 1.89 8.37 3.01
C CYS A 20 2.21 9.70 3.69
N TYR A 21 1.49 10.78 3.36
CA TYR A 21 1.67 12.09 3.98
C TYR A 21 1.52 12.01 5.50
N PHE A 22 0.42 11.43 5.97
CA PHE A 22 0.17 11.31 7.40
C PHE A 22 1.17 10.41 8.13
N ASP A 23 1.65 9.35 7.49
CA ASP A 23 2.61 8.42 8.10
C ASP A 23 4.04 9.02 8.13
N LYS A 24 4.44 9.72 7.07
CA LYS A 24 5.84 10.14 6.87
C LYS A 24 6.14 11.59 7.24
N PHE A 25 5.14 12.48 7.33
CA PHE A 25 5.37 13.94 7.42
C PHE A 25 4.68 14.66 8.59
N THR A 26 3.78 14.00 9.36
CA THR A 26 2.95 14.70 10.37
C THR A 26 3.15 14.22 11.82
N LYS A 27 4.21 13.45 12.13
CA LYS A 27 4.41 12.90 13.50
C LYS A 27 5.87 12.92 13.99
N GLY A 28 6.59 14.01 13.74
CA GLY A 28 7.96 14.19 14.27
C GLY A 28 9.04 13.29 13.64
N ASN A 29 8.66 12.46 12.66
CA ASN A 29 9.63 11.74 11.83
C ASN A 29 10.11 12.65 10.69
N HIS A 30 11.07 13.51 10.99
CA HIS A 30 11.63 14.49 10.04
C HIS A 30 12.65 13.88 9.06
N TRP A 31 12.89 12.57 9.09
CA TRP A 31 13.81 11.93 8.15
C TRP A 31 13.43 12.25 6.70
N TYR A 32 12.14 12.15 6.37
CA TYR A 32 11.67 12.41 5.01
C TYR A 32 11.69 13.90 4.66
N SER A 33 11.36 14.79 5.60
CA SER A 33 11.47 16.23 5.36
C SER A 33 12.93 16.63 5.14
N VAL A 34 13.86 16.22 6.01
CA VAL A 34 15.29 16.52 5.85
C VAL A 34 15.83 15.98 4.53
N ARG A 35 15.46 14.75 4.16
CA ARG A 35 15.93 14.15 2.91
C ARG A 35 15.39 14.85 1.66
N LEU A 36 14.15 15.34 1.69
CA LEU A 36 13.48 15.90 0.52
C LEU A 36 13.68 17.41 0.37
N ILE A 37 13.63 18.15 1.49
CA ILE A 37 13.70 19.62 1.52
C ILE A 37 14.92 20.17 2.26
N GLY A 38 15.71 19.33 2.94
CA GLY A 38 16.91 19.77 3.67
C GLY A 38 16.64 20.31 5.09
N GLU A 39 15.37 20.35 5.52
CA GLU A 39 14.96 21.00 6.76
C GLU A 39 14.07 20.09 7.63
N GLN A 40 14.19 20.26 8.95
CA GLN A 40 13.27 19.66 9.93
C GLN A 40 12.09 20.59 10.18
N ARG A 41 11.07 20.48 9.33
CA ARG A 41 9.79 21.15 9.55
C ARG A 41 8.62 20.32 9.07
N GLU A 42 7.46 20.68 9.55
CA GLU A 42 6.20 20.19 9.00
C GLU A 42 5.97 20.85 7.62
N ILE A 43 5.41 20.08 6.71
CA ILE A 43 5.03 20.52 5.36
C ILE A 43 3.53 20.34 5.19
N SER A 44 2.88 21.24 4.44
CA SER A 44 1.47 21.07 4.10
C SER A 44 1.27 19.89 3.15
N PHE A 45 0.02 19.45 2.96
CA PHE A 45 -0.26 18.41 1.97
C PHE A 45 0.04 18.88 0.54
N ASP A 46 -0.26 20.14 0.20
CA ASP A 46 0.03 20.70 -1.13
C ASP A 46 1.54 20.75 -1.38
N GLU A 47 2.31 21.22 -0.39
CA GLU A 47 3.77 21.24 -0.48
C GLU A 47 4.33 19.82 -0.63
N PHE A 48 3.80 18.86 0.12
CA PHE A 48 4.13 17.45 -0.04
C PHE A 48 3.92 16.98 -1.46
N VAL A 49 2.76 17.26 -2.07
CA VAL A 49 2.44 16.88 -3.46
C VAL A 49 3.48 17.47 -4.41
N ASP A 50 3.73 18.78 -4.35
CA ASP A 50 4.71 19.46 -5.21
C ASP A 50 6.11 18.83 -5.10
N ILE A 51 6.56 18.55 -3.89
CA ILE A 51 7.85 17.92 -3.62
C ILE A 51 7.93 16.54 -4.27
N ILE A 52 6.92 15.69 -4.06
CA ILE A 52 6.97 14.31 -4.55
C ILE A 52 6.71 14.22 -6.06
N THR A 53 6.00 15.17 -6.67
CA THR A 53 5.78 15.21 -8.14
C THR A 53 6.89 15.93 -8.89
N SER A 54 7.86 16.51 -8.20
CA SER A 54 9.04 17.06 -8.86
C SER A 54 9.82 15.94 -9.60
N PRO A 55 10.47 16.25 -10.73
CA PRO A 55 11.27 15.27 -11.49
C PRO A 55 12.34 14.57 -10.65
N LYS A 56 12.86 15.25 -9.62
CA LYS A 56 13.87 14.73 -8.69
C LYS A 56 13.34 13.62 -7.77
N ASN A 57 12.04 13.58 -7.47
CA ASN A 57 11.49 12.74 -6.40
C ASN A 57 10.41 11.75 -6.85
N THR A 58 9.75 11.99 -7.99
CA THR A 58 8.55 11.24 -8.45
C THR A 58 8.72 9.72 -8.47
N ASN A 59 9.92 9.24 -8.80
CA ASN A 59 10.18 7.81 -8.98
C ASN A 59 11.15 7.19 -7.97
N HIS A 60 11.60 7.94 -6.97
CA HIS A 60 12.74 7.53 -6.13
C HIS A 60 12.35 6.88 -4.80
N ASN A 61 11.06 6.77 -4.49
CA ASN A 61 10.63 6.18 -3.22
C ASN A 61 9.39 5.31 -3.35
N MET A 62 9.43 4.12 -2.75
CA MET A 62 8.35 3.13 -2.76
C MET A 62 7.03 3.61 -2.13
N HIS A 63 7.06 4.65 -1.29
CA HIS A 63 5.86 5.13 -0.59
C HIS A 63 4.98 6.03 -1.47
N TRP A 64 5.58 6.88 -2.31
CA TRP A 64 4.83 7.82 -3.18
C TRP A 64 4.98 7.58 -4.68
N ARG A 65 5.96 6.79 -5.14
CA ARG A 65 6.07 6.37 -6.55
C ARG A 65 4.76 5.70 -6.98
N PRO A 66 4.16 6.05 -8.13
CA PRO A 66 2.93 5.39 -8.60
C PRO A 66 3.07 3.86 -8.62
N GLN A 67 2.08 3.13 -8.10
CA GLN A 67 2.21 1.66 -7.94
C GLN A 67 2.39 0.94 -9.29
N VAL A 68 1.77 1.44 -10.36
CA VAL A 68 1.95 0.90 -11.72
C VAL A 68 3.41 0.95 -12.19
N VAL A 69 4.14 1.99 -11.78
CA VAL A 69 5.56 2.17 -12.10
C VAL A 69 6.44 1.37 -11.13
N PHE A 70 6.15 1.43 -9.83
CA PHE A 70 6.92 0.72 -8.80
C PHE A 70 6.88 -0.81 -9.01
N CYS A 71 5.72 -1.34 -9.34
CA CYS A 71 5.50 -2.77 -9.58
C CYS A 71 5.77 -3.19 -11.03
N GLN A 72 6.25 -2.27 -11.89
CA GLN A 72 6.51 -2.51 -13.31
C GLN A 72 5.32 -3.15 -14.03
N PHE A 73 4.11 -2.76 -13.64
CA PHE A 73 2.87 -3.41 -14.09
C PHE A 73 2.68 -3.27 -15.60
N GLN A 74 3.14 -2.16 -16.19
CA GLN A 74 3.09 -1.95 -17.64
C GLN A 74 3.98 -2.92 -18.43
N LEU A 75 5.05 -3.44 -17.83
CA LEU A 75 5.99 -4.35 -18.51
C LEU A 75 5.67 -5.82 -18.28
N TYR A 76 5.00 -6.13 -17.16
CA TYR A 76 4.81 -7.51 -16.70
C TYR A 76 3.35 -7.84 -16.41
N SER A 77 2.38 -7.07 -16.93
CA SER A 77 0.94 -7.29 -16.70
C SER A 77 0.53 -8.74 -16.90
N ASP A 78 1.08 -9.38 -17.92
CA ASP A 78 0.73 -10.74 -18.34
C ASP A 78 1.30 -11.82 -17.42
N LEU A 79 2.24 -11.47 -16.53
CA LEU A 79 2.78 -12.37 -15.50
C LEU A 79 1.95 -12.36 -14.21
N PHE A 80 1.04 -11.40 -14.04
CA PHE A 80 0.19 -11.33 -12.85
C PHE A 80 -1.01 -12.27 -13.01
N SER A 81 -1.02 -13.30 -12.17
CA SER A 81 -2.14 -14.24 -12.05
C SER A 81 -3.34 -13.67 -11.28
N PHE A 82 -3.12 -12.60 -10.51
CA PHE A 82 -4.15 -11.97 -9.69
C PHE A 82 -3.83 -10.48 -9.45
N VAL A 83 -4.84 -9.63 -9.63
CA VAL A 83 -4.79 -8.19 -9.31
C VAL A 83 -5.92 -7.85 -8.35
N GLY A 84 -5.56 -7.64 -7.10
CA GLY A 84 -6.45 -7.29 -6.01
C GLY A 84 -6.67 -5.78 -5.86
N ASN A 85 -7.82 -5.42 -5.28
CA ASN A 85 -8.16 -4.05 -4.91
C ASN A 85 -8.12 -3.93 -3.38
N PHE A 86 -7.28 -3.05 -2.86
CA PHE A 86 -7.08 -2.86 -1.42
C PHE A 86 -8.32 -2.28 -0.72
N GLU A 87 -9.17 -1.56 -1.43
CA GLU A 87 -10.44 -1.06 -0.94
C GLU A 87 -11.44 -2.20 -0.67
N ASN A 88 -11.22 -3.36 -1.30
CA ASN A 88 -12.00 -4.58 -1.14
C ASN A 88 -11.16 -5.71 -0.54
N LEU A 89 -10.18 -5.37 0.33
CA LEU A 89 -9.12 -6.26 0.79
C LEU A 89 -9.62 -7.62 1.28
N GLU A 90 -10.65 -7.66 2.13
CA GLU A 90 -11.20 -8.92 2.65
C GLU A 90 -11.68 -9.85 1.54
N SER A 91 -12.58 -9.35 0.70
CA SER A 91 -13.17 -10.15 -0.38
C SER A 91 -12.12 -10.57 -1.41
N HIS A 92 -11.17 -9.70 -1.77
CA HIS A 92 -10.13 -10.03 -2.73
C HIS A 92 -9.04 -10.94 -2.14
N ALA A 93 -8.69 -10.80 -0.86
CA ALA A 93 -7.81 -11.75 -0.18
C ALA A 93 -8.44 -13.14 -0.12
N ARG A 94 -9.75 -13.23 0.15
CA ARG A 94 -10.50 -14.48 0.10
C ARG A 94 -10.49 -15.10 -1.30
N LEU A 95 -10.69 -14.32 -2.35
CA LEU A 95 -10.62 -14.80 -3.74
C LEU A 95 -9.23 -15.33 -4.07
N LEU A 96 -8.18 -14.59 -3.72
CA LEU A 96 -6.79 -15.01 -3.91
C LEU A 96 -6.52 -16.36 -3.23
N LEU A 97 -6.81 -16.46 -1.93
CA LEU A 97 -6.54 -17.69 -1.18
C LEU A 97 -7.34 -18.88 -1.69
N LYS A 98 -8.57 -18.67 -2.16
CA LYS A 98 -9.35 -19.74 -2.83
C LYS A 98 -8.74 -20.16 -4.16
N SER A 99 -8.24 -19.21 -4.96
CA SER A 99 -7.63 -19.53 -6.26
C SER A 99 -6.33 -20.31 -6.18
N THR A 100 -5.68 -20.32 -5.00
CA THR A 100 -4.42 -21.02 -4.73
C THR A 100 -4.60 -22.21 -3.79
N ASP A 101 -5.83 -22.63 -3.50
CA ASP A 101 -6.14 -23.70 -2.52
C ASP A 101 -5.56 -23.46 -1.11
N LEU A 102 -5.34 -22.20 -0.75
CA LEU A 102 -4.80 -21.78 0.55
C LEU A 102 -5.88 -21.35 1.54
N TRP A 103 -7.12 -21.19 1.09
CA TRP A 103 -8.21 -20.67 1.93
C TRP A 103 -8.45 -21.53 3.17
N GLU A 104 -8.59 -22.84 3.03
CA GLU A 104 -8.87 -23.69 4.19
C GLU A 104 -7.71 -23.74 5.20
N SER A 105 -6.47 -23.59 4.73
CA SER A 105 -5.28 -23.61 5.58
C SER A 105 -5.00 -22.28 6.28
N PHE A 106 -5.34 -21.15 5.65
CA PHE A 106 -4.84 -19.83 6.05
C PHE A 106 -5.90 -18.72 6.11
N GLY A 107 -7.04 -18.88 5.44
CA GLY A 107 -8.06 -17.84 5.32
C GLY A 107 -9.37 -18.15 6.05
N SER A 108 -9.69 -19.42 6.25
CA SER A 108 -10.92 -19.89 6.91
C SER A 108 -10.96 -19.55 8.40
N HIS A 109 -9.81 -19.29 9.00
CA HIS A 109 -9.62 -18.93 10.39
C HIS A 109 -8.73 -17.68 10.49
N GLY A 110 -8.96 -16.88 11.53
CA GLY A 110 -8.16 -15.70 11.82
C GLY A 110 -6.80 -16.03 12.45
N TRP A 111 -5.98 -14.99 12.59
CA TRP A 111 -4.58 -15.12 12.99
C TRP A 111 -4.32 -14.53 14.39
N GLY A 112 -5.33 -13.86 14.97
CA GLY A 112 -5.26 -13.26 16.30
C GLY A 112 -5.69 -14.20 17.43
N PRO A 113 -5.46 -13.81 18.70
CA PRO A 113 -5.78 -14.63 19.88
C PRO A 113 -7.27 -15.01 19.99
N ASN A 114 -8.17 -14.27 19.34
CA ASN A 114 -9.60 -14.56 19.27
C ASN A 114 -10.06 -15.05 17.89
N ASN A 115 -9.15 -15.67 17.11
CA ASN A 115 -9.43 -16.11 15.74
C ASN A 115 -9.89 -14.97 14.83
N GLU A 116 -9.34 -13.77 15.03
CA GLU A 116 -9.71 -12.56 14.30
C GLU A 116 -9.10 -12.56 12.90
N SER A 117 -9.92 -12.34 11.89
CA SER A 117 -9.43 -12.17 10.52
C SER A 117 -8.66 -10.86 10.40
N MET A 118 -7.45 -10.94 9.86
CA MET A 118 -6.61 -9.76 9.56
C MET A 118 -7.22 -8.86 8.47
N PHE A 119 -8.27 -9.31 7.78
CA PHE A 119 -8.89 -8.58 6.68
C PHE A 119 -10.28 -8.01 7.01
N GLN A 120 -10.96 -8.52 8.05
CA GLN A 120 -12.34 -8.14 8.42
C GLN A 120 -12.45 -6.77 9.09
N LYS A 121 -11.44 -6.40 9.88
CA LYS A 121 -11.36 -5.09 10.51
C LYS A 121 -10.03 -4.49 10.15
N ASN A 122 -10.05 -3.22 9.74
CA ASN A 122 -8.84 -2.41 9.67
C ASN A 122 -8.37 -2.12 11.10
N GLN A 123 -7.70 -3.09 11.72
CA GLN A 123 -7.07 -2.94 13.03
C GLN A 123 -5.73 -2.22 12.96
N ALA A 124 -5.23 -1.98 11.75
CA ALA A 124 -4.03 -1.19 11.56
C ALA A 124 -4.33 0.27 11.94
N SER A 125 -3.52 0.80 12.86
CA SER A 125 -3.48 2.22 13.20
C SER A 125 -3.00 3.04 12.00
N HIS A 126 -3.86 3.23 11.01
CA HIS A 126 -3.63 4.12 9.88
C HIS A 126 -4.47 5.38 10.06
N LYS A 127 -3.88 6.57 9.93
CA LYS A 127 -4.56 7.86 10.15
C LYS A 127 -5.69 8.19 9.15
N THR A 128 -6.09 7.25 8.31
CA THR A 128 -7.14 7.41 7.29
C THR A 128 -8.41 6.62 7.62
N SER A 129 -8.47 5.93 8.78
CA SER A 129 -9.67 5.28 9.28
C SER A 129 -10.61 6.20 10.07
N SER A 130 -10.19 7.44 10.34
CA SER A 130 -11.01 8.50 10.93
C SER A 130 -11.43 9.49 9.84
N SER A 131 -12.51 9.16 9.12
CA SER A 131 -13.30 10.10 8.33
C SER A 131 -14.75 9.65 8.40
#